data_AF-A0A238U5W8-F1
#
_entry.id   AF-A0A238U5W8-F1
#
_cell.length_a   1.000
_cell.length_b   1.000
_cell.length_c   1.000
_cell.angle_alpha   90.00
_cell.angle_beta   90.00
_cell.angle_gamma   90.00
#
_symmetry.space_group_name_H-M   'P 1'
#
loop_
_entity.id
_entity.type
_entity.pdbx_description
1 polymer ?
#
loop_
_entity_poly.entity_id
_entity_poly.type
_entity_poly.pdbx_seq_one_letter_code
_entity_poly.pdbx_strand_id
1 'polypeptide(L)'
;MKEQLTTAIINGDVNFLQDYFTQGGKLDKLRLTAPNGYGVSPVELVATSHIHHQGNAQIVSLIVKNSSEDVLAESFIRFSSEDDNTAEVKSLLEAGVPVDIMHQNRTALQRATGNRNLKMVHLLLTYGADPNKEGEYGTALKEAKSIRYEPAYLGMMESFLEGNPKSPFDFVNTDAIKSQLTDWLTAIHNFGKSNKDQKFYIIAIDGGRLSANSEEAFEATLKKYREDFTDSYREENEVQRLKFSAGDFSYHNIHEMKETTLDTNNLDYSFLEPLPNDARTKKELLTEGLLLNKELFKKELNTTDDFKVQIFNHTY
;
A
#
# COMPACT_ATOMS: atom_id res chain seq x y z
N MET A 1 -11.09 -32.31 -3.44
CA MET A 1 -10.23 -31.67 -4.45
C MET A 1 -10.05 -30.17 -4.22
N LYS A 2 -11.07 -29.29 -4.34
CA LYS A 2 -10.86 -27.83 -4.13
C LYS A 2 -10.26 -27.49 -2.76
N GLU A 3 -10.82 -28.07 -1.69
CA GLU A 3 -10.29 -27.91 -0.33
C GLU A 3 -8.85 -28.41 -0.21
N GLN A 4 -8.54 -29.59 -0.74
CA GLN A 4 -7.18 -30.14 -0.77
C GLN A 4 -6.21 -29.23 -1.53
N LEU A 5 -6.62 -28.65 -2.66
CA LEU A 5 -5.83 -27.67 -3.41
C LEU A 5 -5.60 -26.39 -2.62
N THR A 6 -6.65 -25.86 -1.97
CA THR A 6 -6.54 -24.70 -1.08
C THR A 6 -5.50 -24.97 0.02
N THR A 7 -5.63 -26.09 0.74
CA THR A 7 -4.71 -26.47 1.82
C THR A 7 -3.29 -26.67 1.29
N ALA A 8 -3.12 -27.34 0.14
CA ALA A 8 -1.81 -27.56 -0.46
C ALA A 8 -1.12 -26.25 -0.87
N ILE A 9 -1.86 -25.29 -1.44
CA ILE A 9 -1.32 -23.97 -1.78
C ILE A 9 -0.94 -23.19 -0.52
N ILE A 10 -1.81 -23.15 0.49
CA ILE A 10 -1.56 -22.41 1.73
C ILE A 10 -0.35 -22.98 2.48
N ASN A 11 -0.25 -24.31 2.57
CA ASN A 11 0.82 -24.97 3.33
C ASN A 11 2.11 -25.20 2.54
N GLY A 12 2.15 -24.86 1.24
CA GLY A 12 3.33 -25.08 0.41
C GLY A 12 3.61 -26.53 0.05
N ASP A 13 2.57 -27.38 -0.10
CA ASP A 13 2.71 -28.78 -0.50
C ASP A 13 2.99 -28.91 -2.01
N VAL A 14 4.27 -28.76 -2.36
CA VAL A 14 4.77 -28.87 -3.74
C VAL A 14 4.49 -30.26 -4.34
N ASN A 15 4.61 -31.32 -3.56
CA ASN A 15 4.49 -32.70 -4.04
C ASN A 15 3.04 -32.99 -4.47
N PHE A 16 2.07 -32.63 -3.63
CA PHE A 16 0.66 -32.77 -3.98
C PHE A 16 0.31 -32.01 -5.26
N LEU A 17 0.80 -30.77 -5.40
CA LEU A 17 0.53 -29.95 -6.59
C LEU A 17 1.18 -30.55 -7.85
N GLN A 18 2.40 -31.06 -7.75
CA GLN A 18 3.05 -31.74 -8.87
C GLN A 18 2.26 -32.97 -9.32
N ASP A 19 1.87 -33.83 -8.38
CA ASP A 19 1.05 -35.02 -8.66
C ASP A 19 -0.29 -34.65 -9.29
N TYR A 20 -0.93 -33.59 -8.79
CA TYR A 20 -2.17 -33.05 -9.34
C TYR A 20 -2.00 -32.65 -10.82
N PHE A 21 -0.92 -31.94 -11.18
CA PHE A 21 -0.65 -31.56 -12.56
C PHE A 21 -0.26 -32.74 -13.45
N THR A 22 0.54 -33.68 -12.94
CA THR A 22 0.92 -34.91 -13.67
C THR A 22 -0.30 -35.76 -14.03
N GLN A 23 -1.34 -35.75 -13.18
CA GLN A 23 -2.61 -36.43 -13.44
C GLN A 23 -3.55 -35.65 -14.37
N GLY A 24 -3.12 -34.52 -14.94
CA GLY A 24 -3.91 -33.71 -15.86
C GLY A 24 -4.82 -32.68 -15.18
N GLY A 25 -4.57 -32.38 -13.89
CA GLY A 25 -5.27 -31.33 -13.16
C GLY A 25 -5.16 -29.96 -13.85
N LYS A 26 -6.22 -29.15 -13.76
CA LYS A 26 -6.33 -27.84 -14.40
C LYS A 26 -6.77 -26.80 -13.38
N LEU A 27 -6.08 -25.66 -13.36
CA LEU A 27 -6.41 -24.53 -12.50
C LEU A 27 -7.45 -23.59 -13.10
N ASP A 28 -7.58 -23.61 -14.43
CA ASP A 28 -8.41 -22.67 -15.16
C ASP A 28 -9.87 -22.75 -14.70
N LYS A 29 -10.48 -21.58 -14.48
CA LYS A 29 -11.86 -21.41 -13.97
C LYS A 29 -12.11 -21.95 -12.56
N LEU A 30 -11.09 -22.43 -11.84
CA LEU A 30 -11.24 -22.73 -10.42
C LEU A 30 -11.42 -21.45 -9.61
N ARG A 31 -12.28 -21.55 -8.61
CA ARG A 31 -12.39 -20.61 -7.50
C ARG A 31 -12.18 -21.40 -6.22
N LEU A 32 -11.12 -21.03 -5.50
CA LEU A 32 -10.67 -21.58 -4.23
C LEU A 32 -11.09 -20.64 -3.11
N THR A 33 -11.25 -21.16 -1.90
CA THR A 33 -11.62 -20.33 -0.74
C THR A 33 -10.36 -19.83 -0.06
N ALA A 34 -10.16 -18.52 -0.02
CA ALA A 34 -9.08 -17.89 0.75
C ALA A 34 -9.40 -17.93 2.27
N PRO A 35 -8.40 -17.72 3.15
CA PRO A 35 -8.61 -17.71 4.61
C PRO A 35 -9.69 -16.73 5.10
N ASN A 36 -9.93 -15.66 4.34
CA ASN A 36 -10.99 -14.68 4.61
C ASN A 36 -12.40 -15.12 4.13
N GLY A 37 -12.54 -16.33 3.59
CA GLY A 37 -13.79 -16.90 3.12
C GLY A 37 -14.19 -16.55 1.68
N TYR A 38 -13.48 -15.63 1.02
CA TYR A 38 -13.80 -15.23 -0.34
C TYR A 38 -13.27 -16.22 -1.39
N GLY A 39 -13.99 -16.32 -2.50
CA GLY A 39 -13.56 -17.08 -3.67
C GLY A 39 -12.48 -16.34 -4.45
N VAL A 40 -11.32 -16.96 -4.64
CA VAL A 40 -10.16 -16.42 -5.35
C VAL A 40 -9.66 -17.39 -6.42
N SER A 41 -8.92 -16.90 -7.41
CA SER A 41 -8.17 -17.73 -8.35
C SER A 41 -7.03 -18.46 -7.63
N PRO A 42 -6.53 -19.60 -8.15
CA PRO A 42 -5.33 -20.23 -7.61
C PRO A 42 -4.09 -19.33 -7.62
N VAL A 43 -3.99 -18.43 -8.61
CA VAL A 43 -2.90 -17.44 -8.72
C VAL A 43 -3.00 -16.39 -7.61
N GLU A 44 -4.21 -15.89 -7.34
CA GLU A 44 -4.46 -14.98 -6.23
C GLU A 44 -4.18 -15.62 -4.87
N LEU A 45 -4.60 -16.88 -4.69
CA LEU A 45 -4.37 -17.61 -3.45
C LEU A 45 -2.88 -17.85 -3.19
N VAL A 46 -2.12 -18.24 -4.21
CA VAL A 46 -0.68 -18.51 -4.02
C VAL A 46 0.11 -17.23 -3.75
N ALA A 47 -0.21 -16.13 -4.44
CA ALA A 47 0.46 -14.85 -4.24
C ALA A 47 0.23 -14.33 -2.80
N THR A 48 -1.03 -14.38 -2.33
CA THR A 48 -1.36 -13.96 -0.95
C THR A 48 -0.82 -14.91 0.11
N SER A 49 -0.94 -16.23 -0.09
CA SER A 49 -0.49 -17.21 0.93
C SER A 49 1.03 -17.26 1.05
N HIS A 50 1.77 -17.03 -0.03
CA HIS A 50 3.22 -16.92 0.01
C HIS A 50 3.68 -15.81 0.96
N ILE A 51 3.07 -14.63 0.84
CA ILE A 51 3.46 -13.44 1.61
C ILE A 51 2.96 -13.52 3.05
N HIS A 52 1.71 -13.96 3.26
CA HIS A 52 1.06 -13.85 4.57
C HIS A 52 1.11 -15.14 5.41
N HIS A 53 1.47 -16.28 4.80
CA HIS A 53 1.41 -17.60 5.44
C HIS A 53 2.66 -18.47 5.22
N GLN A 54 3.83 -17.86 4.99
CA GLN A 54 5.11 -18.57 4.83
C GLN A 54 5.13 -19.56 3.65
N GLY A 55 4.36 -19.31 2.59
CA GLY A 55 4.35 -20.19 1.42
C GLY A 55 5.72 -20.27 0.73
N ASN A 56 5.94 -21.33 -0.05
CA ASN A 56 7.21 -21.60 -0.71
C ASN A 56 7.29 -20.87 -2.08
N ALA A 57 8.35 -20.11 -2.37
CA ALA A 57 8.50 -19.46 -3.68
C ALA A 57 8.37 -20.44 -4.86
N GLN A 58 8.74 -21.72 -4.66
CA GLN A 58 8.57 -22.78 -5.66
C GLN A 58 7.10 -23.06 -6.02
N ILE A 59 6.15 -22.91 -5.07
CA ILE A 59 4.73 -23.11 -5.40
C ILE A 59 4.19 -21.98 -6.27
N VAL A 60 4.69 -20.75 -6.11
CA VAL A 60 4.28 -19.62 -6.97
C VAL A 60 4.64 -19.93 -8.41
N SER A 61 5.91 -20.31 -8.68
CA SER A 61 6.35 -20.70 -10.02
C SER A 61 5.59 -21.91 -10.57
N LEU A 62 5.28 -22.90 -9.73
CA LEU A 62 4.53 -24.09 -10.14
C LEU A 62 3.09 -23.74 -10.55
N ILE A 63 2.41 -22.91 -9.77
CA ILE A 63 1.05 -22.43 -10.07
C ILE A 63 1.08 -21.55 -11.32
N VAL A 64 2.01 -20.60 -11.43
CA VAL A 64 2.14 -19.70 -12.59
C VAL A 64 2.34 -20.50 -13.88
N LYS A 65 3.27 -21.46 -13.89
CA LYS A 65 3.54 -22.32 -15.06
C LYS A 65 2.34 -23.17 -15.52
N ASN A 66 1.43 -23.50 -14.60
CA ASN A 66 0.26 -24.35 -14.87
C ASN A 66 -1.07 -23.56 -14.94
N SER A 67 -1.01 -22.22 -15.04
CA SER A 67 -2.19 -21.36 -15.18
C SER A 67 -2.30 -20.81 -16.61
N SER A 68 -3.52 -20.61 -17.10
CA SER A 68 -3.71 -19.93 -18.38
C SER A 68 -3.29 -18.46 -18.34
N GLU A 69 -2.94 -17.92 -19.51
CA GLU A 69 -2.61 -16.51 -19.70
C GLU A 69 -3.73 -15.59 -19.19
N ASP A 70 -5.00 -15.91 -19.48
CA ASP A 70 -6.15 -15.11 -19.03
C ASP A 70 -6.24 -14.98 -17.50
N VAL A 71 -6.00 -16.07 -16.76
CA VAL A 71 -6.06 -16.08 -15.28
C VAL A 71 -4.87 -15.32 -14.69
N LEU A 72 -3.69 -15.48 -15.29
CA LEU A 72 -2.51 -14.70 -14.92
C LEU A 72 -2.75 -13.22 -15.15
N ALA A 73 -3.27 -12.83 -16.32
CA ALA A 73 -3.56 -11.46 -16.67
C ALA A 73 -4.56 -10.82 -15.71
N GLU A 74 -5.70 -11.47 -15.48
CA GLU A 74 -6.75 -11.00 -14.55
C GLU A 74 -6.17 -10.75 -13.15
N SER A 75 -5.47 -11.73 -12.60
CA SER A 75 -4.92 -11.67 -11.24
C SER A 75 -3.82 -10.62 -11.11
N PHE A 76 -2.92 -10.53 -12.11
CA PHE A 76 -1.81 -9.60 -12.13
C PHE A 76 -2.28 -8.13 -12.21
N ILE A 77 -3.25 -7.85 -13.09
CA ILE A 77 -3.83 -6.50 -13.21
C ILE A 77 -4.65 -6.14 -11.96
N ARG A 78 -5.37 -7.11 -11.37
CA ARG A 78 -6.10 -6.89 -10.11
C ARG A 78 -5.14 -6.48 -8.99
N PHE A 79 -4.08 -7.24 -8.74
CA PHE A 79 -3.11 -6.90 -7.71
C PHE A 79 -2.45 -5.54 -7.97
N SER A 80 -2.13 -5.22 -9.22
CA SER A 80 -1.53 -3.94 -9.62
C SER A 80 -2.43 -2.71 -9.40
N SER A 81 -3.68 -2.89 -8.98
CA SER A 81 -4.60 -1.79 -8.67
C SER A 81 -4.34 -1.19 -7.28
N GLU A 82 -3.77 -1.95 -6.36
CA GLU A 82 -3.63 -1.55 -4.96
C GLU A 82 -2.17 -1.30 -4.58
N ASP A 83 -1.95 -0.27 -3.77
CA ASP A 83 -0.64 0.04 -3.17
C ASP A 83 -0.09 -1.14 -2.35
N ASP A 84 -0.95 -1.79 -1.57
CA ASP A 84 -0.57 -2.83 -0.61
C ASP A 84 -0.20 -4.17 -1.27
N ASN A 85 -0.50 -4.34 -2.56
CA ASN A 85 -0.25 -5.59 -3.29
C ASN A 85 1.12 -5.63 -3.99
N THR A 86 2.02 -4.68 -3.67
CA THR A 86 3.35 -4.58 -4.29
C THR A 86 4.17 -5.87 -4.10
N ALA A 87 4.02 -6.56 -2.96
CA ALA A 87 4.72 -7.81 -2.68
C ALA A 87 4.19 -8.98 -3.55
N GLU A 88 2.87 -9.06 -3.72
CA GLU A 88 2.18 -10.04 -4.55
C GLU A 88 2.57 -9.87 -6.02
N VAL A 89 2.55 -8.64 -6.54
CA VAL A 89 2.98 -8.33 -7.92
C VAL A 89 4.45 -8.70 -8.14
N LYS A 90 5.33 -8.35 -7.18
CA LYS A 90 6.74 -8.72 -7.24
C LYS A 90 6.92 -10.25 -7.29
N SER A 91 6.22 -10.99 -6.44
CA SER A 91 6.31 -12.46 -6.41
C SER A 91 5.84 -13.10 -7.72
N LEU A 92 4.78 -12.57 -8.34
CA LEU A 92 4.31 -13.02 -9.65
C LEU A 92 5.31 -12.73 -10.77
N LEU A 93 5.96 -11.55 -10.75
CA LEU A 93 7.00 -11.19 -11.70
C LEU A 93 8.24 -12.10 -11.56
N GLU A 94 8.69 -12.35 -10.34
CA GLU A 94 9.79 -13.30 -10.06
C GLU A 94 9.46 -14.73 -10.51
N ALA A 95 8.17 -15.11 -10.48
CA ALA A 95 7.69 -16.38 -10.98
C ALA A 95 7.52 -16.44 -12.52
N GLY A 96 7.79 -15.35 -13.23
CA GLY A 96 7.83 -15.29 -14.70
C GLY A 96 6.52 -14.86 -15.36
N VAL A 97 5.59 -14.23 -14.63
CA VAL A 97 4.44 -13.56 -15.27
C VAL A 97 4.97 -12.44 -16.17
N PRO A 98 4.62 -12.39 -17.47
CA PRO A 98 5.04 -11.31 -18.35
C PRO A 98 4.53 -9.95 -17.83
N VAL A 99 5.44 -8.99 -17.65
CA VAL A 99 5.10 -7.69 -17.05
C VAL A 99 4.06 -6.88 -17.84
N ASP A 100 4.07 -7.01 -19.18
CA ASP A 100 3.12 -6.35 -20.10
C ASP A 100 1.94 -7.25 -20.49
N ILE A 101 1.66 -8.31 -19.72
CA ILE A 101 0.45 -9.10 -19.89
C ILE A 101 -0.79 -8.19 -19.76
N MET A 102 -1.75 -8.38 -20.65
CA MET A 102 -2.93 -7.50 -20.71
C MET A 102 -4.19 -8.23 -20.31
N HIS A 103 -4.99 -7.59 -19.46
CA HIS A 103 -6.37 -8.00 -19.19
C HIS A 103 -7.31 -6.88 -19.60
N GLN A 104 -8.36 -7.20 -20.37
CA GLN A 104 -9.29 -6.19 -20.91
C GLN A 104 -8.57 -5.06 -21.65
N ASN A 105 -7.55 -5.41 -22.45
CA ASN A 105 -6.72 -4.46 -23.19
C ASN A 105 -6.03 -3.39 -22.30
N ARG A 106 -5.71 -3.74 -21.05
CA ARG A 106 -5.00 -2.86 -20.10
C ARG A 106 -3.81 -3.60 -19.48
N THR A 107 -2.68 -2.89 -19.40
CA THR A 107 -1.43 -3.32 -18.73
C THR A 107 -1.44 -2.94 -17.25
N ALA A 108 -0.58 -3.60 -16.48
CA ALA A 108 -0.39 -3.28 -15.07
C ALA A 108 0.13 -1.85 -14.88
N LEU A 109 1.03 -1.40 -15.77
CA LEU A 109 1.63 -0.08 -15.69
C LEU A 109 0.59 1.03 -15.91
N GLN A 110 -0.35 0.86 -16.85
CA GLN A 110 -1.49 1.77 -17.01
C GLN A 110 -2.43 1.74 -15.80
N ARG A 111 -2.68 0.57 -15.21
CA ARG A 111 -3.51 0.46 -14.01
C ARG A 111 -2.89 1.21 -12.83
N ALA A 112 -1.63 0.93 -12.52
CA ALA A 112 -0.90 1.57 -11.43
C ALA A 112 -0.76 3.09 -11.62
N THR A 113 -0.50 3.55 -12.86
CA THR A 113 -0.37 4.98 -13.17
C THR A 113 -1.70 5.72 -12.98
N GLY A 114 -2.81 5.15 -13.47
CA GLY A 114 -4.14 5.73 -13.28
C GLY A 114 -4.59 5.77 -11.84
N ASN A 115 -4.22 4.75 -11.07
CA ASN A 115 -4.48 4.70 -9.64
C ASN A 115 -3.49 5.55 -8.82
N ARG A 116 -2.51 6.24 -9.43
CA ARG A 116 -1.53 7.05 -8.69
C ARG A 116 -0.76 6.25 -7.63
N ASN A 117 -0.38 5.03 -8.00
CA ASN A 117 0.44 4.14 -7.18
C ASN A 117 1.91 4.20 -7.65
N LEU A 118 2.66 5.16 -7.09
CA LEU A 118 4.03 5.45 -7.53
C LEU A 118 4.98 4.27 -7.32
N LYS A 119 4.79 3.51 -6.24
CA LYS A 119 5.61 2.33 -5.94
C LYS A 119 5.37 1.18 -6.90
N MET A 120 4.11 0.88 -7.21
CA MET A 120 3.78 -0.15 -8.19
C MET A 120 4.27 0.24 -9.59
N VAL A 121 4.17 1.53 -9.96
CA VAL A 121 4.77 2.03 -11.22
C VAL A 121 6.28 1.76 -11.23
N HIS A 122 6.99 2.14 -10.18
CA HIS A 122 8.43 1.89 -10.09
C HIS A 122 8.75 0.39 -10.17
N LEU A 123 8.04 -0.45 -9.42
CA LEU A 123 8.22 -1.91 -9.46
C LEU A 123 8.05 -2.44 -10.90
N LEU A 124 6.96 -2.12 -11.57
CA LEU A 124 6.70 -2.60 -12.93
C LEU A 124 7.78 -2.14 -13.92
N LEU A 125 8.24 -0.90 -13.82
CA LEU A 125 9.35 -0.39 -14.63
C LEU A 125 10.66 -1.15 -14.36
N THR A 126 10.98 -1.47 -13.10
CA THR A 126 12.17 -2.28 -12.76
C THR A 126 12.15 -3.68 -13.35
N TYR A 127 10.96 -4.22 -13.65
CA TYR A 127 10.77 -5.49 -14.34
C TYR A 127 10.59 -5.34 -15.86
N GLY A 128 10.81 -4.14 -16.40
CA GLY A 128 10.85 -3.88 -17.84
C GLY A 128 9.49 -3.62 -18.48
N ALA A 129 8.47 -3.21 -17.72
CA ALA A 129 7.20 -2.76 -18.30
C ALA A 129 7.43 -1.64 -19.33
N ASP A 130 6.84 -1.76 -20.51
CA ASP A 130 6.98 -0.75 -21.57
C ASP A 130 6.02 0.44 -21.33
N PRO A 131 6.52 1.66 -21.02
CA PRO A 131 5.67 2.84 -20.83
C PRO A 131 4.87 3.24 -22.07
N ASN A 132 5.29 2.80 -23.27
CA ASN A 132 4.64 3.07 -24.55
C ASN A 132 3.68 1.95 -24.98
N LYS A 133 3.51 0.89 -24.19
CA LYS A 133 2.55 -0.16 -24.51
C LYS A 133 1.15 0.43 -24.62
N GLU A 134 0.54 0.24 -25.78
CA GLU A 134 -0.80 0.75 -26.07
C GLU A 134 -1.87 -0.21 -25.56
N GLY A 135 -2.89 0.35 -24.90
CA GLY A 135 -4.09 -0.35 -24.46
C GLY A 135 -5.33 0.54 -24.58
N GLU A 136 -6.43 0.17 -23.93
CA GLU A 136 -7.73 0.84 -24.03
C GLU A 136 -7.66 2.34 -23.68
N TYR A 137 -6.83 2.72 -22.70
CA TYR A 137 -6.71 4.09 -22.22
C TYR A 137 -5.50 4.85 -22.79
N GLY A 138 -4.90 4.36 -23.88
CA GLY A 138 -3.67 4.93 -24.46
C GLY A 138 -2.42 4.27 -23.89
N THR A 139 -1.39 5.03 -23.53
CA THR A 139 -0.15 4.49 -22.92
C THR A 139 0.00 4.99 -21.49
N ALA A 140 0.72 4.27 -20.64
CA ALA A 140 1.03 4.73 -19.29
C ALA A 140 1.80 6.07 -19.31
N LEU A 141 2.71 6.24 -20.28
CA LEU A 141 3.42 7.49 -20.50
C LEU A 141 2.49 8.68 -20.82
N LYS A 142 1.48 8.46 -21.67
CA LYS A 142 0.49 9.50 -21.99
C LYS A 142 -0.32 9.89 -20.75
N GLU A 143 -0.68 8.91 -19.94
CA GLU A 143 -1.38 9.17 -18.68
C GLU A 143 -0.49 9.93 -17.69
N ALA A 144 0.77 9.53 -17.52
CA ALA A 144 1.73 10.21 -16.65
C ALA A 144 1.91 11.70 -17.00
N LYS A 145 1.90 12.06 -18.29
CA LYS A 145 1.94 13.47 -18.74
C LYS A 145 0.77 14.32 -18.26
N SER A 146 -0.37 13.70 -17.93
CA SER A 146 -1.53 14.41 -17.37
C SER A 146 -1.42 14.65 -15.85
N ILE A 147 -0.47 13.99 -15.17
CA ILE A 147 -0.27 14.07 -13.72
C ILE A 147 0.61 15.28 -13.37
N ARG A 148 -0.01 16.47 -13.28
CA ARG A 148 0.74 17.73 -13.11
C ARG A 148 1.41 17.92 -11.74
N TYR A 149 0.97 17.23 -10.71
CA TYR A 149 1.39 17.48 -9.32
C TYR A 149 2.40 16.48 -8.78
N GLU A 150 2.76 15.46 -9.58
CA GLU A 150 3.72 14.44 -9.19
C GLU A 150 4.64 14.10 -10.38
N PRO A 151 5.76 14.84 -10.54
CA PRO A 151 6.64 14.69 -11.70
C PRO A 151 7.35 13.33 -11.75
N ALA A 152 7.38 12.59 -10.63
CA ALA A 152 8.03 11.29 -10.55
C ALA A 152 7.44 10.27 -11.54
N TYR A 153 6.14 10.29 -11.82
CA TYR A 153 5.53 9.36 -12.78
C TYR A 153 6.14 9.49 -14.18
N LEU A 154 6.13 10.71 -14.71
CA LEU A 154 6.66 10.98 -16.04
C LEU A 154 8.17 10.79 -16.07
N GLY A 155 8.87 11.37 -15.09
CA GLY A 155 10.31 11.34 -15.03
C GLY A 155 10.88 9.92 -14.90
N MET A 156 10.26 9.05 -14.10
CA MET A 156 10.67 7.64 -14.04
C MET A 156 10.50 6.98 -15.41
N MET A 157 9.32 7.04 -16.02
CA MET A 157 9.07 6.40 -17.31
C MET A 157 10.05 6.85 -18.40
N GLU A 158 10.30 8.16 -18.51
CA GLU A 158 11.28 8.70 -19.46
C GLU A 158 12.70 8.20 -19.16
N SER A 159 13.10 8.20 -17.88
CA SER A 159 14.43 7.73 -17.47
C SER A 159 14.67 6.25 -17.77
N PHE A 160 13.64 5.40 -17.63
CA PHE A 160 13.70 3.98 -18.00
C PHE A 160 13.82 3.80 -19.52
N LEU A 161 13.07 4.56 -20.31
CA LEU A 161 13.16 4.56 -21.77
C LEU A 161 14.54 5.02 -22.28
N GLU A 162 15.17 5.95 -21.56
CA GLU A 162 16.51 6.48 -21.86
C GLU A 162 17.64 5.54 -21.41
N GLY A 163 17.34 4.46 -20.69
CA GLY A 163 18.34 3.52 -20.15
C GLY A 163 19.09 4.06 -18.93
N ASN A 164 18.58 5.10 -18.27
CA ASN A 164 19.11 5.66 -17.03
C ASN A 164 18.01 5.64 -15.95
N PRO A 165 17.59 4.46 -15.49
CA PRO A 165 16.40 4.31 -14.66
C PRO A 165 16.53 5.08 -13.34
N LYS A 166 15.51 5.89 -13.05
CA LYS A 166 15.34 6.60 -11.79
C LYS A 166 14.24 5.98 -10.93
N SER A 167 14.38 6.20 -9.64
CA SER A 167 13.43 5.83 -8.60
C SER A 167 12.50 6.99 -8.24
N PRO A 168 11.45 6.76 -7.43
CA PRO A 168 10.67 7.84 -6.85
C PRO A 168 11.50 8.84 -6.05
N PHE A 169 12.56 8.36 -5.38
CA PHE A 169 13.41 9.19 -4.52
C PHE A 169 14.16 10.27 -5.32
N ASP A 170 14.56 9.97 -6.56
CA ASP A 170 15.29 10.90 -7.44
C ASP A 170 14.50 12.17 -7.79
N PHE A 171 13.18 12.16 -7.57
CA PHE A 171 12.28 13.29 -7.85
C PHE A 171 11.83 14.02 -6.57
N VAL A 172 12.34 13.61 -5.42
CA VAL A 172 12.01 14.24 -4.14
C VAL A 172 12.61 15.64 -4.04
N ASN A 173 11.75 16.63 -3.75
CA ASN A 173 12.19 17.96 -3.33
C ASN A 173 12.41 17.97 -1.82
N THR A 174 13.67 17.88 -1.39
CA THR A 174 14.04 17.82 0.04
C THR A 174 13.61 19.06 0.82
N ASP A 175 13.71 20.25 0.24
CA ASP A 175 13.34 21.50 0.93
C ASP A 175 11.82 21.57 1.17
N ALA A 176 11.03 21.12 0.19
CA ALA A 176 9.59 21.00 0.35
C ALA A 176 9.22 19.97 1.44
N ILE A 177 9.96 18.86 1.55
CA ILE A 177 9.76 17.90 2.65
C ILE A 177 10.10 18.52 4.00
N LYS A 178 11.24 19.20 4.13
CA LYS A 178 11.65 19.87 5.38
C LYS A 178 10.60 20.90 5.83
N SER A 179 10.13 21.72 4.90
CA SER A 179 9.08 22.71 5.15
C SER A 179 7.78 22.03 5.61
N GLN A 180 7.32 21.02 4.88
CA GLN A 180 6.07 20.32 5.20
C GLN A 180 6.16 19.55 6.52
N LEU A 181 7.30 18.92 6.82
CA LEU A 181 7.55 18.26 8.09
C LEU A 181 7.49 19.27 9.25
N THR A 182 8.10 20.45 9.07
CA THR A 182 8.07 21.52 10.07
C THR A 182 6.63 21.99 10.35
N ASP A 183 5.83 22.19 9.30
CA ASP A 183 4.42 22.55 9.42
C ASP A 183 3.63 21.47 10.16
N TRP A 184 3.84 20.20 9.81
CA TRP A 184 3.17 19.06 10.43
C TRP A 184 3.53 18.90 11.91
N LEU A 185 4.81 18.96 12.28
CA LEU A 185 5.25 18.88 13.67
C LEU A 185 4.65 20.02 14.52
N THR A 186 4.64 21.24 13.97
CA THR A 186 4.04 22.40 14.62
C THR A 186 2.53 22.23 14.81
N ALA A 187 1.84 21.75 13.77
CA ALA A 187 0.41 21.53 13.81
C ALA A 187 0.02 20.43 14.82
N ILE A 188 0.74 19.30 14.85
CA ILE A 188 0.51 18.21 15.82
C ILE A 188 0.76 18.71 17.26
N HIS A 189 1.81 19.50 17.47
CA HIS A 189 2.10 20.10 18.77
C HIS A 189 0.97 21.02 19.26
N ASN A 190 0.49 21.92 18.39
CA ASN A 190 -0.65 22.79 18.69
C ASN A 190 -1.93 21.99 18.92
N PHE A 191 -2.17 20.97 18.10
CA PHE A 191 -3.29 20.04 18.27
C PHE A 191 -3.27 19.35 19.63
N GLY A 192 -2.11 18.86 20.08
CA GLY A 192 -1.96 18.26 21.42
C GLY A 192 -2.29 19.25 22.54
N LYS A 193 -1.83 20.51 22.43
CA LYS A 193 -2.14 21.56 23.41
C LYS A 193 -3.64 21.83 23.57
N SER A 194 -4.38 21.76 22.47
CA SER A 194 -5.82 22.03 22.44
C SER A 194 -6.68 20.83 22.85
N ASN A 195 -6.09 19.63 23.00
CA ASN A 195 -6.80 18.38 23.27
C ASN A 195 -6.14 17.58 24.42
N LYS A 196 -5.74 18.27 25.51
CA LYS A 196 -5.03 17.64 26.64
C LYS A 196 -5.83 16.62 27.43
N ASP A 197 -7.16 16.66 27.29
CA ASP A 197 -8.10 15.74 27.91
C ASP A 197 -8.25 14.41 27.16
N GLN A 198 -7.71 14.32 25.95
CA GLN A 198 -7.81 13.15 25.07
C GLN A 198 -6.52 12.33 25.11
N LYS A 199 -6.60 11.02 24.84
CA LYS A 199 -5.44 10.13 24.73
C LYS A 199 -5.35 9.53 23.33
N PHE A 200 -4.38 10.00 22.54
CA PHE A 200 -4.24 9.65 21.13
C PHE A 200 -3.49 8.36 20.90
N TYR A 201 -4.03 7.47 20.07
CA TYR A 201 -3.35 6.23 19.69
C TYR A 201 -2.82 6.26 18.25
N ILE A 202 -3.23 7.24 17.44
CA ILE A 202 -2.81 7.32 16.05
C ILE A 202 -2.73 8.75 15.51
N ILE A 203 -1.72 8.99 14.70
CA ILE A 203 -1.70 10.02 13.66
C ILE A 203 -1.61 9.32 12.31
N ALA A 204 -2.53 9.65 11.41
CA ALA A 204 -2.61 9.09 10.09
C ALA A 204 -2.26 10.11 9.01
N ILE A 205 -1.60 9.63 7.97
CA ILE A 205 -1.23 10.40 6.78
C ILE A 205 -2.00 9.83 5.59
N ASP A 206 -2.97 10.60 5.11
CA ASP A 206 -3.84 10.24 4.00
C ASP A 206 -3.92 11.38 2.99
N GLY A 207 -3.59 11.12 1.72
CA GLY A 207 -3.60 12.15 0.67
C GLY A 207 -2.79 13.42 0.98
N GLY A 208 -1.76 13.34 1.84
CA GLY A 208 -0.98 14.50 2.31
C GLY A 208 -1.67 15.33 3.41
N ARG A 209 -2.76 14.81 3.99
CA ARG A 209 -3.44 15.38 5.15
C ARG A 209 -3.12 14.56 6.38
N LEU A 210 -3.06 15.23 7.52
CA LEU A 210 -2.98 14.59 8.82
C LEU A 210 -4.39 14.41 9.41
N SER A 211 -4.69 13.20 9.86
CA SER A 211 -5.82 12.87 10.73
C SER A 211 -5.32 12.21 12.02
N ALA A 212 -6.15 12.16 13.04
CA ALA A 212 -5.83 11.55 14.31
C ALA A 212 -7.07 10.97 14.98
N ASN A 213 -6.87 10.05 15.91
CA ASN A 213 -7.95 9.57 16.76
C ASN A 213 -7.45 9.27 18.18
N SER A 214 -8.33 9.51 19.14
CA SER A 214 -8.13 9.23 20.57
C SER A 214 -8.94 8.01 21.02
N GLU A 215 -8.56 7.41 22.14
CA GLU A 215 -9.32 6.30 22.74
C GLU A 215 -10.76 6.73 23.03
N GLU A 216 -10.95 7.93 23.56
CA GLU A 216 -12.26 8.49 23.90
C GLU A 216 -13.12 8.73 22.64
N ALA A 217 -12.53 9.29 21.58
CA ALA A 217 -13.23 9.53 20.33
C ALA A 217 -13.58 8.20 19.62
N PHE A 218 -12.67 7.22 19.64
CA PHE A 218 -12.95 5.89 19.14
C PHE A 218 -14.09 5.21 19.90
N GLU A 219 -14.09 5.25 21.22
CA GLU A 219 -15.16 4.67 22.04
C GLU A 219 -16.52 5.33 21.77
N ALA A 220 -16.55 6.66 21.58
CA ALA A 220 -17.75 7.38 21.19
C ALA A 220 -18.29 6.92 19.83
N THR A 221 -17.42 6.80 18.81
CA THR A 221 -17.78 6.29 17.48
C THR A 221 -18.26 4.84 17.55
N LEU A 222 -17.53 3.97 18.25
CA LEU A 222 -17.89 2.56 18.42
C LEU A 222 -19.25 2.40 19.10
N LYS A 223 -19.52 3.20 20.14
CA LYS A 223 -20.82 3.23 20.81
C LYS A 223 -21.93 3.61 19.84
N LYS A 224 -21.75 4.71 19.09
CA LYS A 224 -22.72 5.16 18.09
C LYS A 224 -22.98 4.07 17.04
N TYR A 225 -21.94 3.45 16.49
CA TYR A 225 -22.11 2.43 15.46
C TYR A 225 -22.81 1.17 16.00
N ARG A 226 -22.57 0.82 17.26
CA ARG A 226 -23.28 -0.27 17.93
C ARG A 226 -24.75 0.02 18.23
N GLU A 227 -25.13 1.29 18.29
CA GLU A 227 -26.53 1.72 18.43
C GLU A 227 -27.22 1.75 17.07
N ASP A 228 -26.52 2.24 16.03
CA ASP A 228 -27.04 2.36 14.67
C ASP A 228 -27.10 1.00 13.94
N PHE A 229 -26.20 0.06 14.25
CA PHE A 229 -26.06 -1.25 13.60
C PHE A 229 -26.14 -2.39 14.62
N THR A 230 -27.30 -3.04 14.68
CA THR A 230 -27.67 -4.00 15.75
C THR A 230 -26.68 -5.16 15.90
N ASP A 231 -26.22 -5.72 14.78
CA ASP A 231 -25.41 -6.95 14.72
C ASP A 231 -23.93 -6.70 14.35
N SER A 232 -23.51 -5.44 14.14
CA SER A 232 -22.15 -5.11 13.72
C SER A 232 -21.28 -4.59 14.87
N TYR A 233 -19.95 -4.67 14.69
CA TYR A 233 -18.95 -4.12 15.63
C TYR A 233 -19.00 -4.74 17.03
N ARG A 234 -19.37 -6.02 17.12
CA ARG A 234 -19.42 -6.80 18.38
C ARG A 234 -18.19 -7.68 18.52
N GLU A 235 -17.69 -8.21 17.41
CA GLU A 235 -16.54 -9.09 17.37
C GLU A 235 -15.23 -8.28 17.41
N GLU A 236 -14.19 -8.84 18.01
CA GLU A 236 -12.89 -8.17 18.19
C GLU A 236 -12.29 -7.72 16.85
N ASN A 237 -12.41 -8.54 15.81
CA ASN A 237 -11.89 -8.21 14.48
C ASN A 237 -12.61 -7.00 13.84
N GLU A 238 -13.92 -6.85 14.05
CA GLU A 238 -14.68 -5.69 13.58
C GLU A 238 -14.27 -4.42 14.32
N VAL A 239 -14.13 -4.53 15.65
CA VAL A 239 -13.70 -3.41 16.50
C VAL A 239 -12.29 -2.96 16.12
N GLN A 240 -11.37 -3.90 15.87
CA GLN A 240 -10.01 -3.57 15.41
C GLN A 240 -10.00 -2.93 14.02
N ARG A 241 -10.82 -3.41 13.08
CA ARG A 241 -10.96 -2.77 11.76
C ARG A 241 -11.46 -1.34 11.88
N LEU A 242 -12.48 -1.09 12.71
CA LEU A 242 -12.99 0.26 12.95
C LEU A 242 -11.93 1.15 13.61
N LYS A 243 -11.18 0.62 14.59
CA LYS A 243 -10.15 1.39 15.33
C LYS A 243 -9.09 1.99 14.41
N PHE A 244 -8.78 1.31 13.31
CA PHE A 244 -7.78 1.78 12.34
C PHE A 244 -8.39 2.17 10.98
N SER A 245 -9.68 2.48 10.94
CA SER A 245 -10.33 3.04 9.74
C SER A 245 -10.14 4.55 9.69
N ALA A 246 -9.20 5.04 8.86
CA ALA A 246 -8.90 6.47 8.78
C ALA A 246 -10.11 7.35 8.43
N GLY A 247 -11.08 6.82 7.69
CA GLY A 247 -12.33 7.52 7.35
C GLY A 247 -13.28 7.71 8.54
N ASP A 248 -13.11 6.95 9.62
CA ASP A 248 -13.92 7.02 10.84
C ASP A 248 -13.21 7.79 11.97
N PHE A 249 -12.03 8.36 11.71
CA PHE A 249 -11.29 9.14 12.70
C PHE A 249 -12.02 10.45 13.00
N SER A 250 -12.00 10.88 14.26
CA SER A 250 -12.76 12.08 14.65
C SER A 250 -12.04 13.38 14.31
N TYR A 251 -10.72 13.35 14.14
CA TYR A 251 -9.92 14.54 13.88
C TYR A 251 -9.31 14.48 12.48
N HIS A 252 -9.75 15.39 11.62
CA HIS A 252 -9.29 15.53 10.24
C HIS A 252 -8.59 16.87 10.03
N ASN A 253 -7.71 16.93 9.03
CA ASN A 253 -7.00 18.15 8.63
C ASN A 253 -6.22 18.84 9.76
N ILE A 254 -5.66 18.08 10.72
CA ILE A 254 -4.96 18.68 11.88
C ILE A 254 -3.76 19.54 11.46
N HIS A 255 -3.18 19.28 10.29
CA HIS A 255 -2.10 20.05 9.65
C HIS A 255 -2.43 21.53 9.37
N GLU A 256 -3.70 21.94 9.45
CA GLU A 256 -4.11 23.34 9.26
C GLU A 256 -3.92 24.22 10.52
N MET A 257 -3.59 23.62 11.67
CA MET A 257 -3.42 24.35 12.95
C MET A 257 -2.09 25.12 13.02
N LYS A 258 -2.14 26.45 13.09
CA LYS A 258 -0.95 27.34 13.03
C LYS A 258 -0.82 28.33 14.21
N GLU A 259 -1.36 28.01 15.37
CA GLU A 259 -1.51 28.97 16.49
C GLU A 259 -0.20 29.41 17.15
N THR A 260 0.80 28.53 17.28
CA THR A 260 2.11 28.88 17.86
C THR A 260 3.27 28.33 17.05
N THR A 261 4.43 28.98 17.15
CA THR A 261 5.69 28.51 16.56
C THR A 261 6.34 27.48 17.48
N LEU A 262 6.62 26.30 16.93
CA LEU A 262 7.44 25.28 17.57
C LEU A 262 8.92 25.62 17.35
N ASP A 263 9.78 25.41 18.35
CA ASP A 263 11.22 25.48 18.14
C ASP A 263 11.66 24.28 17.30
N THR A 264 11.92 24.52 16.02
CA THR A 264 12.31 23.52 15.02
C THR A 264 13.77 23.66 14.58
N ASN A 265 14.59 24.37 15.36
CA ASN A 265 15.99 24.62 15.00
C ASN A 265 16.85 23.33 14.96
N ASN A 266 16.43 22.27 15.65
CA ASN A 266 17.18 21.01 15.78
C ASN A 266 16.39 19.80 15.24
N LEU A 267 15.63 19.96 14.15
CA LEU A 267 14.98 18.81 13.50
C LEU A 267 16.02 17.84 12.93
N ASP A 268 15.81 16.55 13.19
CA ASP A 268 16.61 15.48 12.61
C ASP A 268 16.13 15.20 11.19
N TYR A 269 17.03 15.42 10.22
CA TYR A 269 16.80 15.23 8.79
C TYR A 269 17.58 14.04 8.20
N SER A 270 18.17 13.18 9.04
CA SER A 270 18.94 12.01 8.57
C SER A 270 18.13 11.04 7.73
N PHE A 271 16.80 11.04 7.84
CA PHE A 271 15.91 10.28 6.96
C PHE A 271 15.95 10.72 5.48
N LEU A 272 16.46 11.92 5.18
CA LEU A 272 16.62 12.40 3.80
C LEU A 272 17.90 11.91 3.14
N GLU A 273 18.79 11.24 3.88
CA GLU A 273 19.98 10.65 3.28
C GLU A 273 19.59 9.49 2.36
N PRO A 274 20.11 9.44 1.11
CA PRO A 274 19.74 8.41 0.15
C PRO A 274 20.21 7.03 0.59
N LEU A 275 19.36 6.02 0.41
CA LEU A 275 19.69 4.61 0.62
C LEU A 275 20.12 3.93 -0.69
N PRO A 276 20.83 2.79 -0.63
CA PRO A 276 21.05 1.97 -1.83
C PRO A 276 19.70 1.51 -2.42
N ASN A 277 19.49 1.72 -3.72
CA ASN A 277 18.23 1.43 -4.42
C ASN A 277 17.01 2.10 -3.77
N ASP A 278 17.16 3.34 -3.32
CA ASP A 278 16.11 4.06 -2.62
C ASP A 278 14.86 4.21 -3.48
N ALA A 279 13.75 3.63 -3.03
CA ALA A 279 12.45 3.78 -3.68
C ALA A 279 11.45 4.51 -2.79
N ARG A 280 11.92 5.18 -1.73
CA ARG A 280 11.06 5.90 -0.80
C ARG A 280 10.38 7.06 -1.52
N THR A 281 9.08 7.17 -1.28
CA THR A 281 8.24 8.26 -1.78
C THR A 281 8.29 9.45 -0.83
N LYS A 282 7.83 10.62 -1.29
CA LYS A 282 7.62 11.80 -0.44
C LYS A 282 6.82 11.48 0.83
N LYS A 283 5.77 10.65 0.71
CA LYS A 283 4.88 10.27 1.81
C LYS A 283 5.63 9.50 2.89
N GLU A 284 6.49 8.56 2.49
CA GLU A 284 7.29 7.75 3.40
C GLU A 284 8.37 8.57 4.11
N LEU A 285 9.06 9.44 3.38
CA LEU A 285 10.04 10.35 3.97
C LEU A 285 9.39 11.26 5.01
N LEU A 286 8.19 11.79 4.76
CA LEU A 286 7.46 12.57 5.76
C LEU A 286 7.07 11.74 6.99
N THR A 287 6.69 10.47 6.81
CA THR A 287 6.39 9.56 7.93
C THR A 287 7.62 9.23 8.75
N GLU A 288 8.72 8.89 8.10
CA GLU A 288 10.02 8.66 8.75
C GLU A 288 10.47 9.89 9.52
N GLY A 289 10.38 11.08 8.90
CA GLY A 289 10.68 12.35 9.55
C GLY A 289 9.81 12.64 10.78
N LEU A 290 8.51 12.37 10.71
CA LEU A 290 7.60 12.50 11.86
C LEU A 290 7.97 11.53 12.99
N LEU A 291 8.27 10.27 12.67
CA LEU A 291 8.65 9.25 13.65
C LEU A 291 9.98 9.58 14.33
N LEU A 292 10.95 10.06 13.56
CA LEU A 292 12.28 10.44 14.05
C LEU A 292 12.21 11.65 14.98
N ASN A 293 11.30 12.59 14.71
CA ASN A 293 11.12 13.83 15.48
C ASN A 293 9.93 13.78 16.47
N LYS A 294 9.41 12.58 16.78
CA LYS A 294 8.16 12.41 17.55
C LYS A 294 8.17 13.03 18.94
N GLU A 295 9.34 13.11 19.58
CA GLU A 295 9.50 13.65 20.94
C GLU A 295 9.17 15.15 21.01
N LEU A 296 9.16 15.86 19.88
CA LEU A 296 8.77 17.27 19.86
C LEU A 296 7.29 17.46 20.12
N PHE A 297 6.43 16.66 19.48
CA PHE A 297 4.99 16.79 19.65
C PHE A 297 4.45 15.94 20.81
N LYS A 298 5.12 14.83 21.20
CA LYS A 298 4.72 14.02 22.36
C LYS A 298 4.76 14.77 23.69
N LYS A 299 5.44 15.92 23.76
CA LYS A 299 5.41 16.81 24.94
C LYS A 299 4.02 17.36 25.24
N GLU A 300 3.23 17.61 24.20
CA GLU A 300 1.89 18.18 24.33
C GLU A 300 0.79 17.21 23.93
N LEU A 301 1.07 16.26 23.03
CA LEU A 301 0.14 15.22 22.62
C LEU A 301 0.21 14.05 23.61
N ASN A 302 -0.84 13.90 24.42
CA ASN A 302 -1.01 12.73 25.28
C ASN A 302 -1.26 11.49 24.41
N THR A 303 -0.41 10.47 24.52
CA THR A 303 -0.43 9.29 23.64
C THR A 303 -0.57 7.98 24.41
N THR A 304 -1.11 6.94 23.75
CA THR A 304 -1.07 5.57 24.26
C THR A 304 0.32 4.95 24.11
N ASP A 305 0.58 3.86 24.85
CA ASP A 305 1.85 3.13 24.79
C ASP A 305 2.09 2.52 23.41
N ASP A 306 1.01 2.15 22.71
CA ASP A 306 1.00 1.58 21.37
C ASP A 306 0.81 2.62 20.25
N PHE A 307 1.02 3.91 20.53
CA PHE A 307 0.81 5.02 19.58
C PHE A 307 1.54 4.80 18.25
N LYS A 308 0.81 5.07 17.15
CA LYS A 308 1.31 4.88 15.77
C LYS A 308 1.28 6.16 14.95
N VAL A 309 2.26 6.31 14.08
CA VAL A 309 2.15 7.16 12.89
C VAL A 309 1.99 6.22 11.71
N GLN A 310 0.89 6.34 10.97
CA GLN A 310 0.54 5.40 9.90
C GLN A 310 0.25 6.11 8.59
N ILE A 311 0.81 5.57 7.51
CA ILE A 311 0.43 5.90 6.13
C ILE A 311 -0.80 5.08 5.79
N PHE A 312 -1.88 5.74 5.37
CA PHE A 312 -3.03 5.06 4.79
C PHE A 312 -2.88 5.06 3.29
N ASN A 313 -2.58 3.89 2.75
CA ASN A 313 -2.57 3.69 1.32
C ASN A 313 -4.01 3.62 0.80
N HIS A 314 -4.20 4.03 -0.45
CA HIS A 314 -5.52 3.99 -1.04
C HIS A 314 -5.79 2.58 -1.58
N THR A 315 -6.97 2.07 -1.28
CA THR A 315 -7.54 0.91 -1.96
C THR A 315 -8.44 1.42 -3.08
N TYR A 316 -8.20 1.04 -4.35
CA TYR A 316 -8.75 1.66 -5.56
C TYR A 316 -9.76 0.83 -6.33
#